data_AF-A0A4Q3Z730-F1
#
_entry.id   AF-A0A4Q3Z730-F1
#
_cell.length_a   1.000
_cell.length_b   1.000
_cell.length_c   1.000
_cell.angle_alpha   90.00
_cell.angle_beta   90.00
_cell.angle_gamma   90.00
#
_symmetry.space_group_name_H-M   'P 1'
#
loop_
_entity.id
_entity.type
_entity.pdbx_description
1 polymer ?
#
loop_
_entity_poly.entity_id
_entity_poly.type
_entity_poly.pdbx_seq_one_letter_code
_entity_poly.pdbx_strand_id
1 'polypeptide(L)'
;MRKGHRPSQAVSGRPRFWGRHAVFAALANPNRTVRRMWGTREALSALDLPPVIPVTYADVADLGRLVPHDAPHQGLVIEVDPLPDIWLGDLLDAAQGNQRPLVVLDQVTDPHNVGAVLR
;
A
#
# COMPACT_ATOMS: atom_id res chain seq x y z
N MET A 1 15.25 -2.25 -31.77
CA MET A 1 15.01 -2.25 -30.31
C MET A 1 14.80 -0.81 -29.88
N ARG A 2 13.56 -0.35 -29.68
CA ARG A 2 13.27 1.04 -29.29
C ARG A 2 13.36 1.14 -27.77
N LYS A 3 14.33 1.94 -27.29
CA LYS A 3 14.56 2.22 -25.87
C LYS A 3 13.34 3.01 -25.36
N GLY A 4 12.51 2.39 -24.51
CA GLY A 4 11.33 3.03 -23.93
C GLY A 4 11.70 4.32 -23.21
N HIS A 5 10.91 5.37 -23.42
CA HIS A 5 11.06 6.67 -22.79
C HIS A 5 10.87 6.52 -21.27
N ARG A 6 11.90 6.83 -20.48
CA ARG A 6 11.90 6.77 -19.01
C ARG A 6 11.91 8.17 -18.41
N PRO A 7 10.76 8.80 -18.15
CA PRO A 7 10.71 9.93 -17.24
C PRO A 7 10.80 9.38 -15.79
N SER A 8 11.82 9.78 -15.04
CA SER A 8 11.88 9.54 -13.60
C SER A 8 10.97 10.54 -12.90
N GLN A 9 9.87 10.08 -12.28
CA GLN A 9 9.09 10.94 -11.39
C GLN A 9 9.56 10.81 -9.93
N ALA A 10 9.61 11.95 -9.26
CA ALA A 10 10.06 12.07 -7.88
C ALA A 10 9.08 11.36 -6.92
N VAL A 11 9.65 10.54 -6.03
CA VAL A 11 8.93 9.93 -4.91
C VAL A 11 8.54 11.03 -3.92
N SER A 12 7.39 11.69 -4.10
CA SER A 12 6.88 12.62 -3.09
C SER A 12 5.44 12.28 -2.72
N GLY A 13 5.32 11.61 -1.57
CA GLY A 13 4.07 11.21 -0.94
C GLY A 13 4.20 9.80 -0.45
N ARG A 14 4.69 9.59 0.78
CA ARG A 14 4.58 8.30 1.44
C ARG A 14 3.10 8.05 1.74
N PRO A 15 2.42 7.11 1.06
CA PRO A 15 1.01 6.91 1.31
C PRO A 15 0.80 6.37 2.73
N ARG A 16 -0.37 6.69 3.27
CA ARG A 16 -0.84 6.11 4.53
C ARG A 16 -1.87 5.03 4.21
N PHE A 17 -1.74 3.89 4.85
CA PHE A 17 -2.77 2.85 4.85
C PHE A 17 -3.39 2.75 6.23
N TRP A 18 -4.67 2.42 6.30
CA TRP A 18 -5.43 2.39 7.54
C TRP A 18 -6.41 1.21 7.52
N GLY A 19 -6.85 0.80 8.71
CA GLY A 19 -7.69 -0.38 8.86
C GLY A 19 -6.88 -1.68 8.86
N ARG A 20 -7.43 -2.71 9.49
CA ARG A 20 -6.68 -3.97 9.75
C ARG A 20 -6.22 -4.64 8.47
N HIS A 21 -7.10 -4.78 7.48
CA HIS A 21 -6.80 -5.50 6.24
C HIS A 21 -5.66 -4.85 5.43
N ALA A 22 -5.74 -3.53 5.20
CA ALA A 22 -4.72 -2.83 4.42
C ALA A 22 -3.37 -2.78 5.15
N VAL A 23 -3.39 -2.58 6.46
CA VAL A 23 -2.19 -2.59 7.31
C VAL A 23 -1.53 -3.97 7.28
N PHE A 24 -2.29 -5.05 7.47
CA PHE A 24 -1.73 -6.41 7.49
C PHE A 24 -1.24 -6.84 6.11
N ALA A 25 -1.96 -6.52 5.04
CA ALA A 25 -1.51 -6.79 3.67
C ALA A 25 -0.18 -6.08 3.36
N ALA A 26 0.01 -4.86 3.87
CA ALA A 26 1.26 -4.14 3.71
C ALA A 26 2.41 -4.72 4.54
N LEU A 27 2.14 -5.15 5.78
CA LEU A 27 3.14 -5.83 6.63
C LEU A 27 3.56 -7.18 6.03
N ALA A 28 2.64 -7.90 5.40
CA ALA A 28 2.90 -9.19 4.77
C ALA A 28 3.59 -9.09 3.40
N ASN A 29 3.69 -7.89 2.80
CA ASN A 29 4.29 -7.70 1.49
C ASN A 29 5.81 -7.42 1.64
N PRO A 30 6.70 -8.34 1.25
CA PRO A 30 8.15 -8.18 1.43
C PRO A 30 8.73 -7.04 0.58
N ASN A 31 8.06 -6.64 -0.50
CA ASN A 31 8.48 -5.50 -1.33
C ASN A 31 8.02 -4.16 -0.76
N ARG A 32 7.25 -4.17 0.34
CA ARG A 32 6.77 -2.98 1.02
C ARG A 32 7.71 -2.58 2.15
N THR A 33 8.09 -1.31 2.18
CA THR A 33 8.77 -0.73 3.34
C THR A 33 7.78 0.06 4.18
N VAL A 34 7.50 -0.42 5.40
CA VAL A 34 6.72 0.31 6.40
C VAL A 34 7.64 1.22 7.19
N ARG A 35 7.34 2.53 7.19
CA ARG A 35 8.21 3.57 7.78
C ARG A 35 7.81 3.94 9.20
N ARG A 36 6.51 3.90 9.49
CA ARG A 36 5.96 4.21 10.81
C ARG A 36 4.59 3.58 10.96
N MET A 37 4.25 3.19 12.19
CA MET A 37 2.93 2.73 12.58
C MET A 37 2.39 3.57 13.72
N TRP A 38 1.12 3.95 13.62
CA TRP A 38 0.33 4.48 14.71
C TRP A 38 -0.78 3.51 15.04
N GLY A 39 -1.08 3.35 16.33
CA GLY A 39 -2.24 2.55 16.71
C GLY A 39 -2.68 2.76 18.14
N THR A 40 -3.90 2.34 18.43
CA THR A 40 -4.40 2.28 19.80
C THR A 40 -3.68 1.17 20.56
N ARG A 41 -3.63 1.28 21.89
CA ARG A 41 -3.02 0.25 22.74
C ARG A 41 -3.66 -1.12 22.54
N GLU A 42 -4.99 -1.14 22.43
CA GLU A 42 -5.76 -2.35 22.14
C GLU A 42 -5.35 -2.96 20.80
N ALA A 43 -5.41 -2.18 19.71
CA ALA A 43 -5.10 -2.69 18.38
C ALA A 43 -3.66 -3.23 18.30
N LEU A 44 -2.68 -2.48 18.81
CA LEU A 44 -1.27 -2.85 18.79
C LEU A 44 -0.94 -4.06 19.67
N SER A 45 -1.66 -4.26 20.79
CA SER A 45 -1.45 -5.42 21.67
C SER A 45 -1.76 -6.77 21.01
N ALA A 46 -2.54 -6.76 19.92
CA ALA A 46 -2.90 -7.95 19.17
C ALA A 46 -1.92 -8.27 18.02
N LEU A 47 -0.90 -7.43 17.76
CA LEU A 47 0.08 -7.64 16.70
C LEU A 47 1.43 -8.12 17.24
N ASP A 48 2.02 -9.08 16.54
CA ASP A 48 3.44 -9.34 16.60
C ASP A 48 4.13 -8.49 15.52
N LEU A 49 4.82 -7.43 15.95
CA LEU A 49 5.40 -6.43 15.05
C LEU A 49 6.91 -6.65 14.92
N PRO A 50 7.46 -6.55 13.69
CA PRO A 50 8.90 -6.50 13.51
C PRO A 50 9.50 -5.39 14.37
N PRO A 51 10.58 -5.65 15.15
CA PRO A 51 11.14 -4.68 16.08
C PRO A 51 11.72 -3.44 15.40
N VAL A 52 11.88 -3.49 14.08
CA VAL A 52 12.43 -2.40 13.25
C VAL A 52 11.42 -1.32 12.90
N ILE A 53 10.11 -1.54 13.09
CA ILE A 53 9.08 -0.57 12.74
C ILE A 53 8.86 0.40 13.91
N PRO A 54 9.07 1.72 13.74
CA PRO A 54 8.72 2.69 14.78
C PRO A 54 7.21 2.71 15.02
N VAL A 55 6.82 2.42 16.27
CA VAL A 55 5.41 2.41 16.71
C VAL A 55 5.14 3.62 17.59
N THR A 56 4.03 4.33 17.32
CA THR A 56 3.51 5.42 18.14
C THR A 56 2.12 5.06 18.64
N TYR A 57 1.93 5.02 19.96
CA TYR A 57 0.59 4.91 20.52
C TYR A 57 -0.19 6.19 20.28
N ALA A 58 -1.42 6.06 19.79
CA ALA A 58 -2.31 7.17 19.48
C ALA A 58 -3.74 6.81 19.90
N ASP A 59 -4.53 7.80 20.31
CA ASP A 59 -5.95 7.58 20.55
C ASP A 59 -6.76 7.61 19.23
N VAL A 60 -8.06 7.34 19.32
CA VAL A 60 -8.95 7.33 18.15
C VAL A 60 -9.01 8.69 17.46
N ALA A 61 -8.99 9.79 18.22
CA ALA A 61 -9.09 11.14 17.66
C ALA A 61 -7.81 11.52 16.91
N ASP A 62 -6.64 11.16 17.45
CA ASP A 62 -5.33 11.36 16.83
C ASP A 62 -5.23 10.57 15.52
N LEU A 63 -5.66 9.30 15.51
CA LEU A 63 -5.70 8.49 14.29
C LEU A 63 -6.63 9.07 13.24
N GLY A 64 -7.78 9.61 13.64
CA GLY A 64 -8.72 10.30 12.75
C GLY A 64 -8.11 11.50 12.02
N ARG A 65 -7.12 12.18 12.63
CA ARG A 65 -6.38 13.28 11.97
C ARG A 65 -5.35 12.79 10.94
N LEU A 66 -5.00 11.50 10.95
CA LEU A 66 -4.01 10.92 10.04
C LEU A 66 -4.60 10.39 8.73
N VAL A 67 -5.92 10.24 8.66
CA VAL A 67 -6.66 9.61 7.55
C VAL A 67 -7.72 10.57 6.99
N PRO A 68 -8.28 10.31 5.81
CA PRO A 68 -9.44 11.06 5.33
C PRO A 68 -10.61 11.03 6.33
N HIS A 69 -11.46 12.06 6.28
CA HIS A 69 -12.65 12.15 7.13
C HIS A 69 -13.50 10.88 7.02
N ASP A 70 -14.01 10.39 8.16
CA ASP A 70 -14.78 9.14 8.31
C ASP A 70 -14.10 7.84 7.85
N ALA A 71 -12.80 7.86 7.53
CA ALA A 71 -12.10 6.66 7.11
C ALA A 71 -12.00 5.64 8.28
N PRO A 72 -12.42 4.38 8.09
CA PRO A 72 -12.46 3.38 9.15
C PRO A 72 -11.05 2.84 9.44
N HIS A 73 -10.27 3.59 10.24
CA HIS A 73 -8.90 3.22 10.57
C HIS A 73 -8.80 2.00 11.51
N GLN A 74 -9.88 1.63 12.23
CA GLN A 74 -9.92 0.44 13.09
C GLN A 74 -8.75 0.36 14.09
N GLY A 75 -8.32 1.50 14.60
CA GLY A 75 -7.22 1.61 15.56
C GLY A 75 -5.82 1.45 14.97
N LEU A 76 -5.63 1.40 13.65
CA LEU A 76 -4.32 1.24 13.01
C LEU A 76 -4.14 2.15 11.78
N VAL A 77 -2.98 2.80 11.70
CA VAL A 77 -2.51 3.55 10.53
C VAL A 77 -1.03 3.28 10.34
N ILE A 78 -0.60 3.08 9.09
CA ILE A 78 0.83 2.98 8.74
C ILE A 78 1.18 3.98 7.65
N GLU A 79 2.41 4.47 7.69
CA GLU A 79 3.04 5.19 6.58
C GLU A 79 4.01 4.25 5.90
N VAL A 80 3.95 4.19 4.57
CA VAL A 80 4.78 3.29 3.76
C VAL A 80 5.44 4.06 2.62
N ASP A 81 6.54 3.51 2.10
CA ASP A 81 7.04 3.98 0.80
C ASP A 81 6.16 3.42 -0.34
N PRO A 82 6.02 4.15 -1.46
CA PRO A 82 5.41 3.60 -2.67
C PRO A 82 6.21 2.39 -3.19
N LEU A 83 5.56 1.51 -3.97
CA LEU A 83 6.33 0.45 -4.65
C LEU A 83 7.17 1.08 -5.74
N PRO A 84 8.27 0.44 -6.13
CA PRO A 84 8.89 0.71 -7.41
C PRO A 84 7.86 0.55 -8.54
N ASP A 85 7.89 1.47 -9.50
CA ASP A 85 7.10 1.34 -10.71
C ASP A 85 7.53 0.10 -11.50
N ILE A 86 6.56 -0.61 -12.07
CA ILE A 86 6.79 -1.77 -12.92
C ILE A 86 6.53 -1.35 -14.37
N TRP A 87 7.50 -1.55 -15.25
CA TRP A 87 7.33 -1.31 -16.67
C TRP A 87 6.64 -2.50 -17.33
N LEU A 88 5.70 -2.23 -18.25
CA LEU A 88 4.97 -3.28 -18.95
C LEU A 88 5.91 -4.25 -19.70
N GLY A 89 6.99 -3.76 -20.30
CA GLY A 89 7.99 -4.61 -20.96
C GLY A 89 8.62 -5.60 -19.99
N ASP A 90 9.08 -5.13 -18.84
CA ASP A 90 9.69 -5.96 -17.79
C ASP A 90 8.69 -7.02 -17.26
N LEU A 91 7.42 -6.63 -17.13
CA LEU A 91 6.34 -7.55 -16.73
C LEU A 91 6.12 -8.66 -17.77
N LEU A 92 6.06 -8.31 -19.05
CA LEU A 92 5.85 -9.27 -20.14
C LEU A 92 7.05 -10.21 -20.31
N ASP A 93 8.26 -9.70 -20.16
CA ASP A 93 9.49 -10.50 -20.20
C ASP A 93 9.55 -11.50 -19.04
N ALA A 94 9.20 -11.07 -17.82
CA ALA A 94 9.10 -11.94 -16.65
C ALA A 94 7.97 -12.98 -16.76
N ALA A 95 6.96 -12.71 -17.58
CA ALA A 95 5.82 -13.61 -17.80
C ALA A 95 6.02 -14.59 -18.97
N GLN A 96 7.17 -14.59 -19.65
CA GLN A 96 7.41 -15.54 -20.74
C GLN A 96 7.30 -16.99 -20.26
N GLY A 97 6.52 -17.80 -20.97
CA GLY A 97 6.20 -19.18 -20.58
C GLY A 97 5.09 -19.31 -19.53
N ASN A 98 4.48 -18.20 -19.10
CA ASN A 98 3.36 -18.20 -18.16
C ASN A 98 2.03 -17.90 -18.89
N GLN A 99 1.00 -18.70 -18.65
CA GLN A 99 -0.35 -18.54 -19.23
C GLN A 99 -1.29 -17.69 -18.37
N ARG A 100 -0.77 -16.90 -17.41
CA ARG A 100 -1.60 -16.05 -16.56
C ARG A 100 -2.35 -14.99 -17.37
N PRO A 101 -3.64 -14.76 -17.09
CA PRO A 101 -4.41 -13.72 -17.78
C PRO A 101 -3.87 -12.33 -17.46
N LEU A 102 -3.89 -11.44 -18.46
CA LEU A 102 -3.64 -10.01 -18.27
C LEU A 102 -4.98 -9.28 -18.20
N VAL A 103 -5.17 -8.48 -17.15
CA VAL A 103 -6.34 -7.61 -17.00
C VAL A 103 -5.90 -6.19 -17.35
N VAL A 104 -6.59 -5.57 -18.32
CA VAL A 104 -6.35 -4.19 -18.75
C VAL A 104 -7.57 -3.35 -18.41
N LEU A 105 -7.38 -2.29 -17.64
CA LEU A 105 -8.43 -1.34 -17.28
C LEU A 105 -8.29 -0.10 -18.16
N ASP A 106 -9.24 0.11 -19.07
CA ASP A 106 -9.31 1.30 -19.92
C ASP A 106 -10.39 2.25 -19.41
N GLN A 107 -10.02 3.53 -19.22
CA GLN A 107 -10.90 4.59 -18.73
C GLN A 107 -11.67 4.30 -17.42
N VAL A 108 -11.15 3.45 -16.53
CA VAL A 108 -11.74 3.26 -15.19
C VAL A 108 -11.36 4.45 -14.31
N THR A 109 -12.34 5.27 -13.93
CA THR A 109 -12.13 6.51 -13.16
C THR A 109 -12.52 6.39 -11.69
N ASP A 110 -13.36 5.43 -11.32
CA ASP A 110 -13.78 5.19 -9.94
C ASP A 110 -12.79 4.26 -9.22
N PRO A 111 -12.09 4.72 -8.17
CA PRO A 111 -11.18 3.90 -7.37
C PRO A 111 -11.85 2.66 -6.75
N HIS A 112 -13.15 2.72 -6.47
CA HIS A 112 -13.89 1.58 -5.92
C HIS A 112 -13.93 0.42 -6.92
N ASN A 113 -14.17 0.72 -8.19
CA ASN A 113 -14.19 -0.29 -9.26
C ASN A 113 -12.81 -0.91 -9.49
N VAL A 114 -11.75 -0.09 -9.45
CA VAL A 114 -10.37 -0.60 -9.51
C VAL A 114 -10.10 -1.56 -8.35
N GLY A 115 -10.46 -1.16 -7.13
CA GLY A 115 -10.29 -1.99 -5.93
C GLY A 115 -11.07 -3.30 -5.99
N ALA A 116 -12.26 -3.31 -6.59
CA ALA A 116 -13.09 -4.50 -6.74
C ALA A 116 -12.48 -5.51 -7.74
N VAL A 117 -11.86 -5.04 -8.82
CA VAL A 117 -11.19 -5.92 -9.80
C VAL A 117 -9.89 -6.50 -9.24
N LEU A 118 -9.17 -5.77 -8.39
CA LEU A 118 -7.93 -6.24 -7.78
C LEU A 118 -8.13 -7.24 -6.64
N ARG A 119 -9.35 -7.37 -6.11
CA ARG A 119 -9.69 -8.27 -4.99
C ARG A 119 -10.12 -9.64 -5.50
#